data_AF-A0A3B1E9B4-F1
#
_entry.id   AF-A0A3B1E9B4-F1
#
_cell.length_a   1.000
_cell.length_b   1.000
_cell.length_c   1.000
_cell.angle_alpha   90.00
_cell.angle_beta   90.00
_cell.angle_gamma   90.00
#
_symmetry.space_group_name_H-M   'P 1'
#
loop_
_entity.id
_entity.type
_entity.pdbx_description
1 polymer ?
#
loop_
_entity_poly.entity_id
_entity_poly.type
_entity_poly.pdbx_seq_one_letter_code
_entity_poly.pdbx_strand_id
1 'polypeptide(L)'
;MTNLLRPDTIDAFIGQTHIVGKDKALYKLIKTKDIPHLFFYGQPGTGKTTLAKIIAKHSQYDFYYFNGTSLKIEELRNIFKQYRNTLIKPLIFIDEIHRLSRTQQEVLLPVMEDFSAIIIGASTENPYFTLTSGIRSRSFLYEFLSLNKQELQQLINKALDYLQINIDIKSQKYLINTASGDGRALLNLLDFAHKVDKNISLSTLKELRFNSIEHGANNNNSHYDITSAMIKSLRGSNIDASLYYLGRLIVAGEKIDFIARRLVIFASEDIGNANPNALNIAVNTMTSVQTIGFPEGRIILSQCVVYLASCPKSNSNYQAINTVIDNIKNGKILQIPKNIKNNAFGYKNPHNDTFADQKYLEEDLRFYNSKEIGFEKTLNAWVKIIKKSKESQ
;
A
#
# COMPACT_ATOMS: atom_id res chain seq x y z
N MET A 1 -26.48 -0.09 11.75
CA MET A 1 -26.57 0.90 10.65
C MET A 1 -25.81 0.53 9.37
N THR A 2 -24.55 0.08 9.44
CA THR A 2 -23.66 -0.12 8.27
C THR A 2 -24.19 -1.04 7.17
N ASN A 3 -24.98 -2.07 7.50
CA ASN A 3 -25.62 -2.92 6.49
C ASN A 3 -26.86 -2.28 5.84
N LEU A 4 -27.58 -1.45 6.58
CA LEU A 4 -28.84 -0.82 6.14
C LEU A 4 -28.58 0.34 5.18
N LEU A 5 -27.48 1.09 5.40
CA LEU A 5 -27.11 2.22 4.54
C LEU A 5 -26.35 1.82 3.27
N ARG A 6 -26.09 0.52 3.07
CA ARG A 6 -25.36 0.07 1.89
C ARG A 6 -26.13 0.49 0.63
N PRO A 7 -25.47 1.15 -0.33
CA PRO A 7 -26.09 1.47 -1.60
C PRO A 7 -26.49 0.19 -2.35
N ASP A 8 -27.65 0.26 -2.99
CA ASP A 8 -28.23 -0.82 -3.78
C ASP A 8 -27.93 -0.70 -5.28
N THR A 9 -27.52 0.48 -5.73
CA THR A 9 -27.24 0.80 -7.14
C THR A 9 -25.87 1.42 -7.27
N ILE A 10 -25.27 1.27 -8.45
CA ILE A 10 -23.97 1.87 -8.75
C ILE A 10 -24.02 3.41 -8.72
N ASP A 11 -25.17 4.01 -9.08
CA ASP A 11 -25.37 5.45 -9.03
C ASP A 11 -25.41 6.01 -7.60
N ALA A 12 -25.80 5.19 -6.61
CA ALA A 12 -25.81 5.56 -5.20
C ALA A 12 -24.50 5.21 -4.47
N PHE A 13 -23.54 4.61 -5.17
CA PHE A 13 -22.25 4.22 -4.60
C PHE A 13 -21.37 5.45 -4.38
N ILE A 14 -20.88 5.63 -3.15
CA ILE A 14 -20.07 6.78 -2.76
C ILE A 14 -18.59 6.41 -2.89
N GLY A 15 -17.84 7.23 -3.63
CA GLY A 15 -16.41 7.12 -3.83
C GLY A 15 -16.00 6.27 -5.03
N GLN A 16 -14.68 6.08 -5.17
CA GLN A 16 -14.06 5.29 -6.23
C GLN A 16 -14.37 5.77 -7.66
N THR A 17 -14.58 7.07 -7.86
CA THR A 17 -14.93 7.67 -9.16
C THR A 17 -13.88 7.42 -10.24
N HIS A 18 -12.62 7.18 -9.87
CA HIS A 18 -11.55 6.81 -10.80
C HIS A 18 -11.75 5.43 -11.44
N ILE A 19 -12.47 4.51 -10.79
CA ILE A 19 -12.77 3.16 -11.33
C ILE A 19 -14.23 3.00 -11.78
N VAL A 20 -15.19 3.59 -11.06
CA VAL A 20 -16.63 3.43 -11.31
C VAL A 20 -17.35 4.74 -11.64
N GLY A 21 -16.61 5.76 -12.07
CA GLY A 21 -17.20 6.96 -12.68
C GLY A 21 -18.00 6.61 -13.94
N LYS A 22 -19.01 7.42 -14.28
CA LYS A 22 -19.94 7.14 -15.40
C LYS A 22 -19.24 6.99 -16.76
N ASP A 23 -18.07 7.61 -16.92
CA ASP A 23 -17.20 7.54 -18.10
C ASP A 23 -16.32 6.28 -18.15
N LYS A 24 -16.14 5.59 -17.02
CA LYS A 24 -15.20 4.48 -16.87
C LYS A 24 -15.70 3.16 -17.47
N ALA A 25 -14.76 2.34 -17.93
CA ALA A 25 -15.06 1.05 -18.54
C ALA A 25 -15.80 0.11 -17.59
N LEU A 26 -15.35 -0.01 -16.34
CA LEU A 26 -15.99 -0.88 -15.35
C LEU A 26 -17.44 -0.46 -15.09
N TYR A 27 -17.72 0.84 -14.98
CA TYR A 27 -19.11 1.32 -14.84
C TYR A 27 -19.99 0.88 -16.02
N LYS A 28 -19.49 1.02 -17.25
CA LYS A 28 -20.23 0.60 -18.46
C LYS A 28 -20.47 -0.92 -18.47
N LEU A 29 -19.47 -1.72 -18.13
CA LEU A 29 -19.59 -3.19 -18.02
C LEU A 29 -20.62 -3.61 -16.94
N ILE A 30 -20.65 -2.92 -15.79
CA ILE A 30 -21.67 -3.13 -14.76
C ILE A 30 -23.06 -2.86 -15.33
N LYS A 31 -23.23 -1.76 -16.06
CA LYS A 31 -24.51 -1.39 -16.67
C LYS A 31 -24.96 -2.37 -17.77
N THR A 32 -24.05 -2.92 -18.56
CA THR A 32 -24.36 -3.92 -19.60
C THR A 32 -24.48 -5.35 -19.06
N LYS A 33 -24.22 -5.57 -17.77
CA LYS A 33 -24.20 -6.89 -17.10
C LYS A 33 -23.14 -7.86 -17.65
N ASP A 34 -22.15 -7.35 -18.35
CA ASP A 34 -21.07 -8.14 -18.95
C ASP A 34 -19.78 -7.95 -18.14
N ILE A 35 -19.75 -8.62 -16.98
CA ILE A 35 -18.71 -8.41 -15.96
C ILE A 35 -17.62 -9.48 -16.07
N PRO A 36 -16.33 -9.09 -16.18
CA PRO A 36 -15.23 -10.04 -16.10
C PRO A 36 -14.99 -10.47 -14.64
N HIS A 37 -14.04 -11.35 -14.39
CA HIS A 37 -13.58 -11.60 -13.03
C HIS A 37 -12.83 -10.39 -12.48
N LEU A 38 -13.13 -10.01 -11.24
CA LEU A 38 -12.66 -8.76 -10.64
C LEU A 38 -11.93 -9.03 -9.33
N PHE A 39 -10.78 -8.39 -9.14
CA PHE A 39 -10.10 -8.36 -7.85
C PHE A 39 -9.94 -6.93 -7.37
N PHE A 40 -10.38 -6.66 -6.15
CA PHE A 40 -10.34 -5.36 -5.51
C PHE A 40 -9.30 -5.36 -4.40
N TYR A 41 -8.48 -4.33 -4.33
CA TYR A 41 -7.54 -4.18 -3.21
C TYR A 41 -7.52 -2.76 -2.67
N GLY A 42 -7.23 -2.60 -1.38
CA GLY A 42 -7.14 -1.29 -0.73
C GLY A 42 -7.61 -1.32 0.71
N GLN A 43 -7.58 -0.17 1.39
CA GLN A 43 -7.89 -0.08 2.82
C GLN A 43 -9.30 -0.63 3.18
N PRO A 44 -9.52 -1.06 4.43
CA PRO A 44 -10.84 -1.48 4.90
C PRO A 44 -11.86 -0.34 4.78
N GLY A 45 -13.14 -0.69 4.61
CA GLY A 45 -14.23 0.29 4.61
C GLY A 45 -14.33 1.20 3.38
N THR A 46 -13.57 0.94 2.32
CA THR A 46 -13.61 1.67 1.04
C THR A 46 -14.73 1.22 0.09
N GLY A 47 -15.48 0.18 0.45
CA GLY A 47 -16.66 -0.26 -0.30
C GLY A 47 -16.48 -1.50 -1.20
N LYS A 48 -15.37 -2.24 -1.10
CA LYS A 48 -15.10 -3.47 -1.91
C LYS A 48 -16.27 -4.47 -1.90
N THR A 49 -16.69 -4.91 -0.71
CA THR A 49 -17.81 -5.85 -0.56
C THR A 49 -19.15 -5.24 -1.01
N THR A 50 -19.31 -3.93 -0.85
CA THR A 50 -20.53 -3.23 -1.28
C THR A 50 -20.63 -3.20 -2.80
N LEU A 51 -19.54 -2.90 -3.51
CA LEU A 51 -19.53 -2.92 -4.97
C LEU A 51 -19.84 -4.32 -5.51
N ALA A 52 -19.26 -5.37 -4.93
CA ALA A 52 -19.57 -6.75 -5.33
C ALA A 52 -21.06 -7.10 -5.18
N LYS A 53 -21.71 -6.65 -4.09
CA LYS A 53 -23.15 -6.83 -3.87
C LYS A 53 -24.00 -6.06 -4.88
N ILE A 54 -23.61 -4.82 -5.21
CA ILE A 54 -24.29 -4.02 -6.24
C ILE A 54 -24.24 -4.75 -7.60
N ILE A 55 -23.06 -5.27 -7.96
CA ILE A 55 -22.87 -6.03 -9.19
C ILE A 55 -23.79 -7.26 -9.21
N ALA A 56 -23.79 -8.05 -8.13
CA ALA A 56 -24.63 -9.23 -8.03
C ALA A 56 -26.12 -8.91 -8.18
N LYS A 57 -26.60 -7.87 -7.46
CA LYS A 57 -28.00 -7.44 -7.51
C LYS A 57 -28.39 -6.91 -8.88
N HIS A 58 -27.56 -6.07 -9.49
CA HIS A 58 -27.83 -5.50 -10.81
C HIS A 58 -27.86 -6.56 -11.92
N SER A 59 -26.95 -7.53 -11.86
CA SER A 59 -26.86 -8.63 -12.83
C SER A 59 -27.71 -9.85 -12.47
N GLN A 60 -28.44 -9.83 -11.35
CA GLN A 60 -29.28 -10.92 -10.85
C GLN A 60 -28.50 -12.24 -10.64
N TYR A 61 -27.27 -12.13 -10.14
CA TYR A 61 -26.48 -13.29 -9.74
C TYR A 61 -26.82 -13.70 -8.31
N ASP A 62 -26.87 -15.01 -8.06
CA ASP A 62 -26.90 -15.55 -6.72
C ASP A 62 -25.56 -15.26 -6.03
N PHE A 63 -25.60 -14.52 -4.92
CA PHE A 63 -24.40 -14.01 -4.24
C PHE A 63 -23.94 -14.95 -3.13
N TYR A 64 -22.75 -15.53 -3.29
CA TYR A 64 -22.11 -16.35 -2.27
C TYR A 64 -20.91 -15.61 -1.67
N TYR A 65 -20.88 -15.51 -0.35
CA TYR A 65 -19.79 -14.86 0.38
C TYR A 65 -18.87 -15.89 1.02
N PHE A 66 -17.57 -15.73 0.80
CA PHE A 66 -16.53 -16.51 1.42
C PHE A 66 -15.45 -15.61 2.02
N ASN A 67 -14.78 -16.12 3.05
CA ASN A 67 -13.55 -15.55 3.57
C ASN A 67 -12.38 -16.47 3.22
N GLY A 68 -11.33 -15.93 2.60
CA GLY A 68 -10.16 -16.66 2.16
C GLY A 68 -9.43 -17.41 3.27
N THR A 69 -9.52 -16.97 4.53
CA THR A 69 -8.87 -17.66 5.66
C THR A 69 -9.58 -18.95 6.07
N SER A 70 -10.89 -19.06 5.84
CA SER A 70 -11.72 -20.18 6.30
C SER A 70 -12.36 -20.96 5.15
N LEU A 71 -12.07 -20.60 3.91
CA LEU A 71 -12.66 -21.19 2.71
C LEU A 71 -12.32 -22.68 2.59
N LYS A 72 -13.35 -23.53 2.45
CA LYS A 72 -13.18 -24.95 2.14
C LYS A 72 -13.46 -25.23 0.66
N ILE A 73 -12.60 -26.04 0.04
CA ILE A 73 -12.72 -26.40 -1.39
C ILE A 73 -14.03 -27.13 -1.69
N GLU A 74 -14.52 -27.95 -0.75
CA GLU A 74 -15.75 -28.72 -0.93
C GLU A 74 -16.99 -27.82 -1.05
N GLU A 75 -17.04 -26.71 -0.31
CA GLU A 75 -18.14 -25.74 -0.37
C GLU A 75 -18.24 -25.12 -1.77
N LEU A 76 -17.10 -24.72 -2.36
CA LEU A 76 -17.06 -24.22 -3.74
C LEU A 76 -17.51 -25.27 -4.74
N ARG A 77 -17.01 -26.51 -4.62
CA ARG A 77 -17.38 -27.60 -5.53
C ARG A 77 -18.87 -27.91 -5.47
N ASN A 78 -19.48 -27.85 -4.30
CA ASN A 78 -20.91 -28.10 -4.13
C ASN A 78 -21.74 -26.99 -4.80
N ILE A 79 -21.34 -25.72 -4.64
CA ILE A 79 -21.99 -24.61 -5.36
C ILE A 79 -21.83 -24.81 -6.86
N PHE A 80 -20.61 -25.02 -7.37
CA PHE A 80 -20.43 -25.18 -8.81
C PHE A 80 -21.24 -26.35 -9.40
N LYS A 81 -21.35 -27.46 -8.67
CA LYS A 81 -22.21 -28.59 -9.08
C LYS A 81 -23.69 -28.19 -9.19
N GLN A 82 -24.20 -27.34 -8.29
CA GLN A 82 -25.59 -26.86 -8.32
C GLN A 82 -25.93 -26.09 -9.60
N TYR A 83 -24.95 -25.39 -10.19
CA TYR A 83 -25.15 -24.53 -11.36
C TYR A 83 -24.67 -25.12 -12.70
N ARG A 84 -24.10 -26.34 -12.73
CA ARG A 84 -23.50 -26.94 -13.94
C ARG A 84 -24.43 -26.99 -15.17
N ASN A 85 -25.72 -27.17 -14.96
CA ASN A 85 -26.72 -27.29 -16.03
C ASN A 85 -27.76 -26.17 -15.98
N THR A 86 -27.44 -25.05 -15.35
CA THR A 86 -28.35 -23.90 -15.21
C THR A 86 -27.90 -22.75 -16.10
N LEU A 87 -28.85 -22.01 -16.64
CA LEU A 87 -28.57 -20.74 -17.33
C LEU A 87 -28.21 -19.60 -16.36
N ILE A 88 -28.51 -19.78 -15.06
CA ILE A 88 -28.18 -18.85 -14.00
C ILE A 88 -26.72 -19.03 -13.60
N LYS A 89 -26.02 -17.93 -13.36
CA LYS A 89 -24.62 -17.92 -12.92
C LYS A 89 -24.54 -17.38 -11.48
N PRO A 90 -23.81 -18.03 -10.57
CA PRO A 90 -23.55 -17.46 -9.26
C PRO A 90 -22.41 -16.44 -9.33
N LEU A 91 -22.39 -15.51 -8.38
CA LEU A 91 -21.25 -14.64 -8.11
C LEU A 91 -20.61 -15.08 -6.79
N ILE A 92 -19.36 -15.52 -6.87
CA ILE A 92 -18.57 -15.95 -5.73
C ILE A 92 -17.70 -14.77 -5.29
N PHE A 93 -18.04 -14.18 -4.14
CA PHE A 93 -17.24 -13.16 -3.51
C PHE A 93 -16.30 -13.78 -2.47
N ILE A 94 -14.99 -13.53 -2.59
CA ILE A 94 -13.97 -14.04 -1.66
C ILE A 94 -13.25 -12.85 -1.02
N ASP A 95 -13.55 -12.57 0.24
CA ASP A 95 -12.80 -11.59 1.03
C ASP A 95 -11.43 -12.14 1.43
N GLU A 96 -10.46 -11.27 1.68
CA GLU A 96 -9.08 -11.66 1.99
C GLU A 96 -8.47 -12.64 0.97
N ILE A 97 -8.69 -12.43 -0.34
CA ILE A 97 -8.26 -13.32 -1.44
C ILE A 97 -6.75 -13.65 -1.42
N HIS A 98 -5.92 -12.74 -0.89
CA HIS A 98 -4.48 -12.94 -0.76
C HIS A 98 -4.11 -14.09 0.21
N ARG A 99 -5.06 -14.58 1.01
CA ARG A 99 -4.90 -15.71 1.93
C ARG A 99 -5.18 -17.07 1.29
N LEU A 100 -5.68 -17.12 0.06
CA LEU A 100 -5.95 -18.39 -0.61
C LEU A 100 -4.66 -19.15 -0.93
N SER A 101 -4.66 -20.44 -0.62
CA SER A 101 -3.62 -21.38 -1.04
C SER A 101 -3.64 -21.55 -2.57
N ARG A 102 -2.52 -22.01 -3.14
CA ARG A 102 -2.42 -22.30 -4.59
C ARG A 102 -3.49 -23.30 -5.04
N THR A 103 -3.71 -24.35 -4.26
CA THR A 103 -4.72 -25.37 -4.55
C THR A 103 -6.15 -24.81 -4.52
N GLN A 104 -6.46 -23.90 -3.60
CA GLN A 104 -7.77 -23.21 -3.59
C GLN A 104 -7.95 -22.34 -4.83
N GLN A 105 -6.90 -21.66 -5.29
CA GLN A 105 -6.94 -20.84 -6.52
C GLN A 105 -7.12 -21.72 -7.77
N GLU A 106 -6.45 -22.86 -7.87
CA GLU A 106 -6.57 -23.78 -9.00
C GLU A 106 -8.01 -24.30 -9.21
N VAL A 107 -8.75 -24.49 -8.11
CA VAL A 107 -10.17 -24.93 -8.17
C VAL A 107 -11.06 -23.89 -8.87
N LEU A 108 -10.69 -22.61 -8.86
CA LEU A 108 -11.45 -21.54 -9.51
C LEU A 108 -11.21 -21.47 -11.02
N LEU A 109 -10.08 -22.00 -11.52
CA LEU A 109 -9.66 -21.79 -12.91
C LEU A 109 -10.65 -22.31 -13.95
N PRO A 110 -11.20 -23.53 -13.86
CA PRO A 110 -12.15 -24.01 -14.87
C PRO A 110 -13.39 -23.12 -14.96
N VAL A 111 -13.89 -22.68 -13.80
CA VAL A 111 -15.07 -21.81 -13.68
C VAL A 111 -14.82 -20.40 -14.22
N MET A 112 -13.57 -19.94 -14.11
CA MET A 112 -13.14 -18.68 -14.69
C MET A 112 -12.90 -18.75 -16.20
N GLU A 113 -12.67 -19.94 -16.76
CA GLU A 113 -12.48 -20.14 -18.20
C GLU A 113 -13.81 -20.20 -18.94
N ASP A 114 -14.78 -20.95 -18.41
CA ASP A 114 -16.09 -21.14 -19.02
C ASP A 114 -17.14 -20.11 -18.58
N PHE A 115 -16.77 -19.21 -17.66
CA PHE A 115 -17.67 -18.24 -17.04
C PHE A 115 -18.93 -18.88 -16.44
N SER A 116 -18.82 -20.10 -15.89
CA SER A 116 -19.90 -20.77 -15.17
C SER A 116 -20.20 -20.12 -13.82
N ALA A 117 -19.28 -19.30 -13.28
CA ALA A 117 -19.54 -18.36 -12.19
C ALA A 117 -18.70 -17.08 -12.36
N ILE A 118 -19.16 -15.97 -11.78
CA ILE A 118 -18.36 -14.74 -11.70
C ILE A 118 -17.59 -14.71 -10.38
N ILE A 119 -16.26 -14.73 -10.47
CA ILE A 119 -15.38 -14.61 -9.30
C ILE A 119 -15.07 -13.12 -9.04
N ILE A 120 -15.36 -12.66 -7.83
CA ILE A 120 -14.89 -11.37 -7.32
C ILE A 120 -14.09 -11.59 -6.03
N GLY A 121 -12.85 -11.12 -5.94
CA GLY A 121 -12.09 -11.16 -4.70
C GLY A 121 -11.77 -9.78 -4.14
N ALA A 122 -11.61 -9.68 -2.82
CA ALA A 122 -11.21 -8.46 -2.13
C ALA A 122 -10.00 -8.71 -1.24
N SER A 123 -9.15 -7.69 -1.09
CA SER A 123 -7.96 -7.74 -0.24
C SER A 123 -7.66 -6.36 0.37
N THR A 124 -6.97 -6.35 1.50
CA THR A 124 -6.38 -5.13 2.08
C THR A 124 -5.06 -4.75 1.40
N GLU A 125 -4.31 -5.74 0.95
CA GLU A 125 -3.04 -5.60 0.25
C GLU A 125 -3.16 -5.90 -1.25
N ASN A 126 -2.24 -5.41 -2.07
CA ASN A 126 -2.22 -5.72 -3.50
C ASN A 126 -1.96 -7.22 -3.71
N PRO A 127 -2.93 -8.00 -4.22
CA PRO A 127 -2.82 -9.45 -4.34
C PRO A 127 -2.02 -9.89 -5.57
N TYR A 128 -1.44 -8.95 -6.35
CA TYR A 128 -0.72 -9.27 -7.59
C TYR A 128 0.34 -10.37 -7.39
N PHE A 129 1.10 -10.33 -6.29
CA PHE A 129 2.15 -11.32 -6.02
C PHE A 129 1.63 -12.61 -5.37
N THR A 130 0.45 -12.58 -4.75
CA THR A 130 -0.16 -13.76 -4.09
C THR A 130 -1.03 -14.58 -5.04
N LEU A 131 -1.60 -13.94 -6.08
CA LEU A 131 -2.38 -14.62 -7.10
C LEU A 131 -1.47 -15.39 -8.07
N THR A 132 -1.90 -16.57 -8.50
CA THR A 132 -1.21 -17.34 -9.55
C THR A 132 -1.34 -16.65 -10.91
N SER A 133 -0.42 -16.95 -11.84
CA SER A 133 -0.48 -16.44 -13.21
C SER A 133 -1.81 -16.79 -13.90
N GLY A 134 -2.36 -17.98 -13.64
CA GLY A 134 -3.64 -18.43 -14.20
C GLY A 134 -4.83 -17.55 -13.78
N ILE A 135 -4.88 -17.13 -12.52
CA ILE A 135 -5.91 -16.21 -12.03
C ILE A 135 -5.70 -14.82 -12.63
N ARG A 136 -4.45 -14.31 -12.62
CA ARG A 136 -4.13 -12.97 -13.12
C ARG A 136 -4.46 -12.79 -14.59
N SER A 137 -4.24 -13.79 -15.43
CA SER A 137 -4.51 -13.68 -16.87
C SER A 137 -6.00 -13.68 -17.23
N ARG A 138 -6.88 -14.02 -16.28
CA ARG A 138 -8.34 -14.14 -16.47
C ARG A 138 -9.13 -13.09 -15.68
N SER A 139 -8.46 -12.12 -15.06
CA SER A 139 -9.10 -11.18 -14.16
C SER A 139 -8.53 -9.78 -14.26
N PHE A 140 -9.31 -8.80 -13.82
CA PHE A 140 -8.90 -7.41 -13.73
C PHE A 140 -8.72 -6.99 -12.28
N LEU A 141 -7.62 -6.30 -12.00
CA LEU A 141 -7.28 -5.81 -10.68
C LEU A 141 -7.57 -4.30 -10.57
N TYR A 142 -8.32 -3.89 -9.55
CA TYR A 142 -8.68 -2.50 -9.29
C TYR A 142 -8.32 -2.06 -7.88
N GLU A 143 -7.67 -0.90 -7.77
CA GLU A 143 -7.32 -0.26 -6.50
C GLU A 143 -8.48 0.58 -5.96
N PHE A 144 -8.80 0.36 -4.69
CA PHE A 144 -9.75 1.13 -3.92
C PHE A 144 -9.02 2.14 -3.03
N LEU A 145 -9.24 3.42 -3.32
CA LEU A 145 -8.65 4.52 -2.57
C LEU A 145 -9.45 4.80 -1.28
N SER A 146 -8.80 5.41 -0.30
CA SER A 146 -9.48 5.86 0.93
C SER A 146 -10.49 6.96 0.61
N LEU A 147 -11.63 6.97 1.30
CA LEU A 147 -12.66 7.98 1.07
C LEU A 147 -12.14 9.38 1.45
N ASN A 148 -12.39 10.35 0.58
CA ASN A 148 -12.03 11.73 0.85
C ASN A 148 -13.05 12.40 1.81
N LYS A 149 -12.75 13.62 2.27
CA LYS A 149 -13.60 14.34 3.24
C LYS A 149 -15.01 14.61 2.70
N GLN A 150 -15.15 14.91 1.41
CA GLN A 150 -16.45 15.18 0.80
C GLN A 150 -17.29 13.90 0.72
N GLU A 151 -16.69 12.78 0.36
CA GLU A 151 -17.32 11.46 0.32
C GLU A 151 -17.75 10.99 1.72
N LEU A 152 -16.89 11.17 2.74
CA LEU A 152 -17.25 10.89 4.13
C LEU A 152 -18.39 11.80 4.62
N GLN A 153 -18.40 13.07 4.23
CA GLN A 153 -19.49 14.00 4.54
C GLN A 153 -20.81 13.56 3.90
N GLN A 154 -20.79 13.10 2.64
CA GLN A 154 -21.98 12.53 1.99
C GLN A 154 -22.50 11.31 2.75
N LEU A 155 -21.59 10.46 3.24
CA LEU A 155 -21.94 9.28 4.03
C LEU A 155 -22.56 9.66 5.39
N ILE A 156 -22.03 10.70 6.05
CA ILE A 156 -22.61 11.27 7.27
C ILE A 156 -24.02 11.76 6.99
N ASN A 157 -24.22 12.61 5.98
CA ASN A 157 -25.53 13.18 5.66
C ASN A 157 -26.56 12.07 5.42
N LYS A 158 -26.20 11.07 4.61
CA LYS A 158 -27.07 9.90 4.36
C LYS A 158 -27.43 9.15 5.64
N ALA A 159 -26.49 9.03 6.58
CA ALA A 159 -26.74 8.37 7.86
C ALA A 159 -27.64 9.20 8.79
N LEU A 160 -27.43 10.52 8.85
CA LEU A 160 -28.25 11.45 9.63
C LEU A 160 -29.68 11.51 9.11
N ASP A 161 -29.85 11.57 7.78
CA ASP A 161 -31.16 11.53 7.13
C ASP A 161 -31.91 10.22 7.46
N TYR A 162 -31.20 9.08 7.46
CA TYR A 162 -31.78 7.80 7.83
C TYR A 162 -32.20 7.73 9.31
N LEU A 163 -31.39 8.31 10.19
CA LEU A 163 -31.65 8.34 11.63
C LEU A 163 -32.63 9.45 12.04
N GLN A 164 -32.95 10.39 11.14
CA GLN A 164 -33.77 11.58 11.40
C GLN A 164 -33.22 12.41 12.58
N ILE A 165 -31.89 12.60 12.63
CA ILE A 165 -31.21 13.41 13.66
C ILE A 165 -30.30 14.45 13.03
N ASN A 166 -29.95 15.47 13.81
CA ASN A 166 -28.93 16.46 13.45
C ASN A 166 -27.80 16.42 14.47
N ILE A 167 -26.57 16.62 14.00
CA ILE A 167 -25.38 16.73 14.86
C ILE A 167 -24.59 17.97 14.45
N ASP A 168 -23.94 18.61 15.42
CA ASP A 168 -23.21 19.84 15.20
C ASP A 168 -21.97 19.63 14.30
N ILE A 169 -21.52 20.72 13.66
CA ILE A 169 -20.40 20.69 12.70
C ILE A 169 -19.10 20.18 13.34
N LYS A 170 -18.87 20.40 14.64
CA LYS A 170 -17.65 19.92 15.31
C LYS A 170 -17.71 18.39 15.45
N SER A 171 -18.85 17.84 15.81
CA SER A 171 -19.09 16.39 15.86
C SER A 171 -18.93 15.73 14.48
N GLN A 172 -19.45 16.35 13.41
CA GLN A 172 -19.24 15.86 12.04
C GLN A 172 -17.76 15.85 11.64
N LYS A 173 -17.04 16.94 11.92
CA LYS A 173 -15.58 17.00 11.68
C LYS A 173 -14.82 15.95 12.47
N TYR A 174 -15.23 15.68 13.71
CA TYR A 174 -14.64 14.63 14.54
C TYR A 174 -14.83 13.24 13.93
N LEU A 175 -16.03 12.93 13.44
CA LEU A 175 -16.32 11.68 12.72
C LEU A 175 -15.44 11.53 11.47
N ILE A 176 -15.32 12.57 10.65
CA ILE A 176 -14.47 12.54 9.45
C ILE A 176 -13.00 12.31 9.80
N ASN A 177 -12.49 13.03 10.79
CA ASN A 177 -11.07 12.95 11.18
C ASN A 177 -10.73 11.60 11.84
N THR A 178 -11.64 11.03 12.64
CA THR A 178 -11.45 9.70 13.26
C THR A 178 -11.60 8.54 12.27
N ALA A 179 -12.36 8.73 11.19
CA ALA A 179 -12.60 7.71 10.19
C ALA A 179 -11.35 7.43 9.33
N SER A 180 -10.49 8.42 9.11
CA SER A 180 -9.28 8.31 8.27
C SER A 180 -9.54 7.64 6.91
N GLY A 181 -10.69 7.96 6.29
CA GLY A 181 -11.10 7.41 4.99
C GLY A 181 -11.82 6.05 5.03
N ASP A 182 -12.05 5.46 6.21
CA ASP A 182 -12.84 4.24 6.41
C ASP A 182 -14.32 4.59 6.70
N GLY A 183 -15.19 4.40 5.69
CA GLY A 183 -16.62 4.66 5.82
C GLY A 183 -17.35 3.70 6.78
N ARG A 184 -16.85 2.47 6.95
CA ARG A 184 -17.42 1.50 7.90
C ARG A 184 -17.11 1.93 9.33
N ALA A 185 -15.89 2.36 9.62
CA ALA A 185 -15.49 2.86 10.93
C ALA A 185 -16.29 4.12 11.29
N LEU A 186 -16.49 5.04 10.34
CA LEU A 186 -17.34 6.22 10.51
C LEU A 186 -18.77 5.83 10.91
N LEU A 187 -19.41 4.99 10.10
CA LEU A 187 -20.80 4.59 10.35
C LEU A 187 -20.94 3.81 11.66
N ASN A 188 -19.98 2.95 12.00
CA ASN A 188 -20.00 2.25 13.28
C ASN A 188 -19.94 3.22 14.46
N LEU A 189 -19.04 4.21 14.44
CA LEU A 189 -18.95 5.20 15.52
C LEU A 189 -20.25 6.00 15.66
N LEU A 190 -20.82 6.45 14.54
CA LEU A 190 -22.09 7.16 14.54
C LEU A 190 -23.25 6.29 15.06
N ASP A 191 -23.32 5.01 14.67
CA ASP A 191 -24.34 4.05 15.11
C ASP A 191 -24.27 3.82 16.63
N PHE A 192 -23.07 3.63 17.18
CA PHE A 192 -22.89 3.46 18.61
C PHE A 192 -23.14 4.76 19.39
N ALA A 193 -22.73 5.91 18.87
CA ALA A 193 -23.02 7.19 19.49
C ALA A 193 -24.54 7.43 19.59
N HIS A 194 -25.29 7.12 18.53
CA HIS A 194 -26.75 7.23 18.52
C HIS A 194 -27.44 6.30 19.54
N LYS A 195 -26.86 5.12 19.78
CA LYS A 195 -27.38 4.17 20.78
C LYS A 195 -27.14 4.63 22.22
N VAL A 196 -26.07 5.39 22.46
CA VAL A 196 -25.77 5.99 23.77
C VAL A 196 -26.68 7.19 24.01
N ASP A 197 -26.76 8.10 23.04
CA ASP A 197 -27.61 9.30 23.13
C ASP A 197 -28.20 9.64 21.76
N LYS A 198 -29.50 9.96 21.71
CA LYS A 198 -30.15 10.44 20.50
C LYS A 198 -29.57 11.79 20.05
N ASN A 199 -29.13 12.62 21.00
CA ASN A 199 -28.44 13.88 20.75
C ASN A 199 -26.92 13.65 20.79
N ILE A 200 -26.36 13.21 19.68
CA ILE A 200 -24.94 12.86 19.58
C ILE A 200 -24.09 14.13 19.78
N SER A 201 -23.38 14.16 20.91
CA SER A 201 -22.46 15.23 21.26
C SER A 201 -21.00 14.87 20.95
N LEU A 202 -20.15 15.89 20.81
CA LEU A 202 -18.71 15.70 20.63
C LEU A 202 -18.08 14.94 21.81
N SER A 203 -18.55 15.15 23.03
CA SER A 203 -18.09 14.43 24.23
C SER A 203 -18.38 12.93 24.12
N THR A 204 -19.58 12.55 23.71
CA THR A 204 -19.96 11.14 23.51
C THR A 204 -19.09 10.48 22.45
N LEU A 205 -18.80 11.19 21.35
CA LEU A 205 -17.93 10.68 20.30
C LEU A 205 -16.49 10.46 20.77
N LYS A 206 -15.96 11.38 21.60
CA LYS A 206 -14.62 11.27 22.19
C LYS A 206 -14.49 10.14 23.19
N GLU A 207 -15.54 9.91 23.98
CA GLU A 207 -15.60 8.81 24.95
C GLU A 207 -15.61 7.45 24.23
N LEU A 208 -16.44 7.30 23.19
CA LEU A 208 -16.54 6.07 22.41
C LEU A 208 -15.30 5.78 21.57
N ARG A 209 -14.61 6.83 21.12
CA ARG A 209 -13.38 6.70 20.35
C ARG A 209 -12.46 7.85 20.66
N PHE A 210 -11.56 7.63 21.62
CA PHE A 210 -10.53 8.61 21.96
C PHE A 210 -9.60 8.82 20.77
N ASN A 211 -9.42 10.07 20.36
CA ASN A 211 -8.55 10.43 19.25
C ASN A 211 -7.68 11.62 19.69
N SER A 212 -6.36 11.42 19.76
CA SER A 212 -5.39 12.45 20.20
C SER A 212 -5.24 13.62 19.21
N ILE A 213 -6.03 13.65 18.13
CA ILE A 213 -5.92 14.52 16.96
C ILE A 213 -6.31 15.99 17.24
N GLU A 214 -6.82 16.33 18.43
CA GLU A 214 -7.20 17.72 18.75
C GLU A 214 -6.02 18.71 18.81
N HIS A 215 -4.77 18.25 18.78
CA HIS A 215 -3.60 19.11 18.67
C HIS A 215 -2.87 18.97 17.34
N GLY A 216 -3.59 19.30 16.27
CA GLY A 216 -3.02 20.01 15.12
C GLY A 216 -3.02 19.23 13.80
N ALA A 217 -4.08 19.40 13.01
CA ALA A 217 -4.02 19.53 11.54
C ALA A 217 -5.43 19.61 10.92
N ASN A 218 -5.98 20.82 10.83
CA ASN A 218 -6.94 21.12 9.76
C ASN A 218 -6.14 21.20 8.45
N ASN A 219 -5.98 20.09 7.73
CA ASN A 219 -5.87 19.97 6.27
C ASN A 219 -5.26 18.61 5.87
N ASN A 220 -5.80 17.97 4.82
CA ASN A 220 -5.23 16.75 4.27
C ASN A 220 -3.80 16.96 3.70
N ASN A 221 -3.41 18.20 3.38
CA ASN A 221 -2.02 18.54 3.05
C ASN A 221 -1.09 18.54 4.27
N SER A 222 -1.62 18.73 5.49
CA SER A 222 -0.79 18.99 6.66
C SER A 222 0.09 17.80 7.04
N HIS A 223 -0.36 16.55 6.88
CA HIS A 223 0.45 15.38 7.27
C HIS A 223 1.61 15.12 6.29
N TYR A 224 1.38 15.29 4.98
CA TYR A 224 2.45 15.23 3.97
C TYR A 224 3.43 16.39 4.15
N ASP A 225 2.95 17.59 4.46
CA ASP A 225 3.80 18.76 4.71
C ASP A 225 4.68 18.55 5.95
N ILE A 226 4.11 18.06 7.05
CA ILE A 226 4.86 17.74 8.28
C ILE A 226 5.86 16.61 8.03
N THR A 227 5.46 15.54 7.35
CA THR A 227 6.36 14.43 7.00
C THR A 227 7.50 14.91 6.10
N SER A 228 7.18 15.75 5.11
CA SER A 228 8.17 16.36 4.22
C SER A 228 9.11 17.27 5.00
N ALA A 229 8.60 18.06 5.94
CA ALA A 229 9.40 18.90 6.81
C ALA A 229 10.32 18.08 7.72
N MET A 230 9.85 16.96 8.29
CA MET A 230 10.68 16.01 9.05
C MET A 230 11.83 15.47 8.19
N ILE A 231 11.53 15.01 6.98
CA ILE A 231 12.54 14.43 6.07
C ILE A 231 13.53 15.50 5.57
N LYS A 232 13.05 16.71 5.27
CA LYS A 232 13.93 17.84 4.93
C LYS A 232 14.81 18.25 6.12
N SER A 233 14.30 18.19 7.35
CA SER A 233 15.08 18.48 8.56
C SER A 233 16.15 17.42 8.78
N LEU A 234 15.83 16.14 8.59
CA LEU A 234 16.79 15.04 8.62
C LEU A 234 17.88 15.26 7.57
N ARG A 235 17.50 15.60 6.33
CA ARG A 235 18.42 15.91 5.22
C ARG A 235 19.33 17.08 5.54
N GLY A 236 18.78 18.12 6.17
CA GLY A 236 19.51 19.29 6.67
C GLY A 236 20.31 19.03 7.95
N SER A 237 20.37 17.80 8.44
CA SER A 237 21.07 17.42 9.68
C SER A 237 20.64 18.23 10.91
N ASN A 238 19.39 18.70 10.94
CA ASN A 238 18.84 19.45 12.07
C ASN A 238 18.07 18.49 12.99
N ILE A 239 18.70 18.09 14.09
CA ILE A 239 18.16 17.12 15.06
C ILE A 239 16.86 17.65 15.68
N ASP A 240 16.88 18.88 16.19
CA ASP A 240 15.75 19.47 16.92
C ASP A 240 14.52 19.64 16.04
N ALA A 241 14.70 20.15 14.81
CA ALA A 241 13.60 20.27 13.86
C ALA A 241 13.05 18.90 13.47
N SER A 242 13.91 17.89 13.30
CA SER A 242 13.49 16.52 12.98
C SER A 242 12.65 15.91 14.11
N LEU A 243 13.07 16.09 15.36
CA LEU A 243 12.32 15.65 16.55
C LEU A 243 11.02 16.42 16.73
N TYR A 244 11.02 17.72 16.47
CA TYR A 244 9.81 18.55 16.53
C TYR A 244 8.76 18.05 15.53
N TYR A 245 9.14 17.82 14.28
CA TYR A 245 8.21 17.31 13.27
C TYR A 245 7.80 15.85 13.54
N LEU A 246 8.69 15.01 14.08
CA LEU A 246 8.32 13.69 14.58
C LEU A 246 7.24 13.79 15.66
N GLY A 247 7.42 14.65 16.66
CA GLY A 247 6.44 14.89 17.72
C GLY A 247 5.10 15.38 17.16
N ARG A 248 5.12 16.27 16.17
CA ARG A 248 3.93 16.71 15.44
C ARG A 248 3.18 15.56 14.77
N LEU A 249 3.88 14.63 14.14
CA LEU A 249 3.27 13.44 13.52
C LEU A 249 2.63 12.53 14.57
N ILE A 250 3.33 12.30 15.69
CA ILE A 250 2.86 11.44 16.77
C ILE A 250 1.59 12.01 17.42
N VAL A 251 1.59 13.30 17.76
CA VAL A 251 0.42 13.98 18.34
C VAL A 251 -0.76 14.00 17.37
N ALA A 252 -0.48 14.19 16.07
CA ALA A 252 -1.49 14.11 15.01
C ALA A 252 -2.05 12.70 14.78
N GLY A 253 -1.56 11.67 15.48
CA GLY A 253 -2.03 10.29 15.36
C GLY A 253 -1.56 9.59 14.08
N GLU A 254 -0.43 10.02 13.50
CA GLU A 254 0.14 9.38 12.32
C GLU A 254 0.53 7.93 12.63
N LYS A 255 0.33 7.03 11.65
CA LYS A 255 0.58 5.61 11.90
C LYS A 255 2.08 5.35 12.11
N ILE A 256 2.41 4.55 13.12
CA ILE A 256 3.80 4.31 13.52
C ILE A 256 4.63 3.64 12.41
N ASP A 257 4.01 2.74 11.66
CA ASP A 257 4.59 2.05 10.51
C ASP A 257 4.85 3.00 9.34
N PHE A 258 4.02 4.04 9.17
CA PHE A 258 4.23 5.06 8.16
C PHE A 258 5.48 5.89 8.46
N ILE A 259 5.64 6.37 9.69
CA ILE A 259 6.83 7.14 10.11
C ILE A 259 8.08 6.28 9.93
N ALA A 260 8.08 5.05 10.42
CA ALA A 260 9.23 4.16 10.35
C ALA A 260 9.66 3.85 8.89
N ARG A 261 8.71 3.60 7.99
CA ARG A 261 9.01 3.41 6.55
C ARG A 261 9.75 4.61 5.95
N ARG A 262 9.36 5.83 6.32
CA ARG A 262 10.03 7.06 5.84
C ARG A 262 11.48 7.15 6.32
N LEU A 263 11.77 6.70 7.54
CA LEU A 263 13.14 6.64 8.07
C LEU A 263 14.00 5.59 7.36
N VAL A 264 13.44 4.43 7.03
CA VAL A 264 14.12 3.38 6.25
C VAL A 264 14.48 3.89 4.84
N ILE A 265 13.55 4.55 4.16
CA ILE A 265 13.79 5.16 2.85
C ILE A 265 14.91 6.20 2.96
N PHE A 266 14.82 7.10 3.95
CA PHE A 266 15.82 8.13 4.19
C PHE A 266 17.23 7.56 4.41
N ALA A 267 17.35 6.47 5.16
CA ALA A 267 18.64 5.81 5.41
C ALA A 267 19.35 5.37 4.12
N SER A 268 18.61 4.92 3.11
CA SER A 268 19.17 4.51 1.81
C SER A 268 19.29 5.67 0.81
N GLU A 269 18.34 6.61 0.82
CA GLU A 269 18.24 7.72 -0.14
C GLU A 269 19.22 8.85 0.17
N ASP A 270 19.30 9.26 1.43
CA ASP A 270 19.97 10.49 1.86
C ASP A 270 21.25 10.26 2.67
N ILE A 271 21.47 9.04 3.18
CA ILE A 271 22.70 8.64 3.89
C ILE A 271 23.49 7.64 3.05
N GLY A 272 22.83 6.58 2.58
CA GLY A 272 23.41 5.57 1.71
C GLY A 272 24.69 4.96 2.26
N ASN A 273 25.70 4.86 1.42
CA ASN A 273 26.99 4.28 1.79
C ASN A 273 27.90 5.22 2.59
N ALA A 274 27.49 6.46 2.87
CA ALA A 274 28.25 7.32 3.76
C ALA A 274 28.24 6.80 5.20
N ASN A 275 27.13 6.17 5.60
CA ASN A 275 27.05 5.38 6.84
C ASN A 275 26.11 4.17 6.62
N PRO A 276 26.64 3.02 6.15
CA PRO A 276 25.83 1.85 5.83
C PRO A 276 25.00 1.31 7.01
N ASN A 277 25.46 1.54 8.25
CA ASN A 277 24.75 1.10 9.44
C ASN A 277 23.44 1.87 9.68
N ALA A 278 23.23 3.02 9.02
CA ALA A 278 21.97 3.75 9.08
C ALA A 278 20.78 2.91 8.61
N LEU A 279 20.96 2.09 7.57
CA LEU A 279 19.90 1.20 7.10
C LEU A 279 19.55 0.14 8.15
N ASN A 280 20.55 -0.47 8.79
CA ASN A 280 20.33 -1.46 9.84
C ASN A 280 19.55 -0.85 11.02
N ILE A 281 19.95 0.33 11.49
CA ILE A 281 19.26 1.02 12.58
C ILE A 281 17.82 1.36 12.19
N ALA A 282 17.59 1.86 10.98
CA ALA A 282 16.24 2.21 10.53
C ALA A 282 15.33 0.97 10.34
N VAL A 283 15.86 -0.13 9.80
CA VAL A 283 15.11 -1.39 9.65
C VAL A 283 14.78 -1.99 11.01
N ASN A 284 15.76 -2.06 11.92
CA ASN A 284 15.52 -2.53 13.28
C ASN A 284 14.49 -1.66 13.99
N THR A 285 14.57 -0.34 13.83
CA THR A 285 13.55 0.60 14.33
C THR A 285 12.17 0.24 13.78
N MET A 286 12.03 0.04 12.47
CA MET A 286 10.76 -0.30 11.84
C MET A 286 10.17 -1.61 12.39
N THR A 287 10.97 -2.66 12.47
CA THR A 287 10.52 -3.95 13.03
C THR A 287 10.16 -3.83 14.50
N SER A 288 10.97 -3.13 15.31
CA SER A 288 10.70 -2.93 16.73
C SER A 288 9.39 -2.15 16.97
N VAL A 289 9.16 -1.05 16.25
CA VAL A 289 7.96 -0.24 16.47
C VAL A 289 6.69 -0.86 15.94
N GLN A 290 6.77 -1.73 14.93
CA GLN A 290 5.63 -2.53 14.48
C GLN A 290 5.14 -3.50 15.56
N THR A 291 6.07 -4.06 16.34
CA THR A 291 5.75 -4.99 17.44
C THR A 291 5.31 -4.24 18.69
N ILE A 292 5.96 -3.11 19.01
CA ILE A 292 5.75 -2.38 20.28
C ILE A 292 4.58 -1.40 20.21
N GLY A 293 4.41 -0.69 19.09
CA GLY A 293 3.36 0.33 18.96
C GLY A 293 3.59 1.59 19.80
N PHE A 294 2.55 2.42 19.90
CA PHE A 294 2.55 3.60 20.78
C PHE A 294 2.00 3.24 22.17
N PRO A 295 2.45 3.93 23.25
CA PRO A 295 3.32 5.12 23.22
C PRO A 295 4.83 4.82 23.19
N GLU A 296 5.31 3.65 23.59
CA GLU A 296 6.75 3.32 23.75
C GLU A 296 7.56 3.47 22.45
N GLY A 297 6.98 3.12 21.30
CA GLY A 297 7.64 3.23 20.01
C GLY A 297 8.05 4.65 19.64
N ARG A 298 7.50 5.70 20.28
CA ARG A 298 7.98 7.08 20.12
C ARG A 298 9.46 7.25 20.50
N ILE A 299 9.91 6.50 21.50
CA ILE A 299 11.29 6.56 22.01
C ILE A 299 12.25 5.96 20.98
N ILE A 300 11.88 4.81 20.41
CA ILE A 300 12.65 4.11 19.38
C ILE A 300 12.72 4.96 18.09
N LEU A 301 11.59 5.55 17.68
CA LEU A 301 11.57 6.50 16.56
C LEU A 301 12.48 7.70 16.82
N SER A 302 12.42 8.29 18.02
CA SER A 302 13.27 9.41 18.42
C SER A 302 14.75 9.06 18.32
N GLN A 303 15.15 7.90 18.85
CA GLN A 303 16.53 7.42 18.78
C GLN A 303 17.01 7.28 17.33
N CYS A 304 16.17 6.69 16.47
CA CYS A 304 16.46 6.55 15.04
C CYS A 304 16.61 7.92 14.36
N VAL A 305 15.67 8.85 14.61
CA VAL A 305 15.70 10.21 14.05
C VAL A 305 16.99 10.96 14.42
N VAL A 306 17.40 10.91 15.69
CA VAL A 306 18.66 11.54 16.14
C VAL A 306 19.85 10.93 15.41
N TYR A 307 19.90 9.61 15.28
CA TYR A 307 20.98 8.92 14.56
C TYR A 307 21.03 9.34 13.08
N LEU A 308 19.90 9.31 12.38
CA LEU A 308 19.82 9.62 10.95
C LEU A 308 20.14 11.11 10.67
N ALA A 309 19.67 12.02 11.51
CA ALA A 309 20.02 13.45 11.44
C ALA A 309 21.55 13.64 11.57
N SER A 310 22.19 12.87 12.44
CA SER A 310 23.63 12.96 12.74
C SER A 310 24.54 12.29 11.70
N CYS A 311 23.98 11.45 10.81
CA CYS A 311 24.77 10.76 9.79
C CYS A 311 25.32 11.70 8.70
N PRO A 312 26.48 11.40 8.09
CA PRO A 312 26.92 12.04 6.86
C PRO A 312 25.90 11.77 5.74
N LYS A 313 25.66 12.77 4.87
CA LYS A 313 24.60 12.71 3.86
C LYS A 313 25.14 12.40 2.47
N SER A 314 24.84 11.21 1.94
CA SER A 314 25.11 10.85 0.55
C SER A 314 23.87 10.31 -0.13
N ASN A 315 23.56 10.88 -1.29
CA ASN A 315 22.54 10.38 -2.20
C ASN A 315 23.15 9.74 -3.47
N SER A 316 24.44 9.39 -3.44
CA SER A 316 25.16 8.82 -4.59
C SER A 316 24.52 7.53 -5.10
N ASN A 317 24.09 6.65 -4.19
CA ASN A 317 23.38 5.40 -4.52
C ASN A 317 22.04 5.70 -5.22
N TYR A 318 21.27 6.65 -4.67
CA TYR A 318 19.97 7.06 -5.18
C TYR A 318 20.07 7.67 -6.58
N GLN A 319 21.02 8.58 -6.78
CA GLN A 319 21.25 9.19 -8.09
C GLN A 319 21.69 8.16 -9.14
N ALA A 320 22.56 7.23 -8.75
CA ALA A 320 23.06 6.19 -9.64
C ALA A 320 21.93 5.31 -10.20
N ILE A 321 21.07 4.77 -9.33
CA ILE A 321 19.99 3.87 -9.79
C ILE A 321 18.93 4.61 -10.62
N ASN A 322 18.59 5.84 -10.26
CA ASN A 322 17.63 6.63 -11.04
C ASN A 322 18.17 6.95 -12.43
N THR A 323 19.45 7.32 -12.54
CA THR A 323 20.09 7.59 -13.83
C THR A 323 20.10 6.33 -14.72
N VAL A 324 20.34 5.15 -14.14
CA VAL A 324 20.26 3.87 -14.88
C VAL A 324 18.84 3.64 -15.41
N ILE A 325 17.82 3.77 -14.54
CA ILE A 325 16.42 3.55 -14.90
C ILE A 325 15.97 4.54 -15.99
N ASP A 326 16.34 5.81 -15.86
CA ASP A 326 15.99 6.84 -16.83
C ASP A 326 16.64 6.59 -18.19
N ASN A 327 17.91 6.17 -18.21
CA ASN A 327 18.59 5.77 -19.44
C ASN A 327 17.86 4.61 -20.15
N ILE A 328 17.45 3.59 -19.40
CA ILE A 328 16.73 2.43 -19.95
C ILE A 328 15.37 2.86 -20.51
N LYS A 329 14.61 3.68 -19.77
CA LYS A 329 13.33 4.22 -20.23
C LYS A 329 13.46 5.06 -21.50
N ASN A 330 14.58 5.75 -21.66
CA ASN A 330 14.91 6.54 -22.85
C ASN A 330 15.55 5.71 -23.99
N GLY A 331 15.47 4.38 -23.91
CA GLY A 331 15.89 3.48 -25.00
C GLY A 331 17.36 3.08 -24.99
N LYS A 332 18.16 3.49 -24.00
CA LYS A 332 19.56 3.08 -23.88
C LYS A 332 19.66 1.69 -23.24
N ILE A 333 19.39 0.66 -24.05
CA ILE A 333 19.44 -0.75 -23.64
C ILE A 333 20.68 -1.41 -24.25
N LEU A 334 21.68 -1.72 -23.42
CA LEU A 334 22.89 -2.42 -23.86
C LEU A 334 22.65 -3.92 -23.95
N GLN A 335 23.32 -4.56 -24.92
CA GLN A 335 23.43 -6.00 -24.96
C GLN A 335 24.33 -6.50 -23.81
N ILE A 336 24.04 -7.69 -23.29
CA ILE A 336 24.88 -8.34 -22.27
C ILE A 336 26.13 -8.90 -22.97
N PRO A 337 27.35 -8.59 -22.50
CA PRO A 337 28.58 -9.18 -23.03
C PRO A 337 28.58 -10.71 -23.00
N LYS A 338 29.07 -11.34 -24.07
CA LYS A 338 29.02 -12.81 -24.25
C LYS A 338 29.67 -13.59 -23.09
N ASN A 339 30.74 -13.05 -22.51
CA ASN A 339 31.52 -13.65 -21.43
C ASN A 339 30.81 -13.66 -20.06
N ILE A 340 29.68 -12.95 -19.88
CA ILE A 340 28.88 -12.95 -18.65
C ILE A 340 27.42 -13.40 -18.86
N LYS A 341 27.09 -13.92 -20.06
CA LYS A 341 25.79 -14.57 -20.29
C LYS A 341 25.71 -15.90 -19.55
N ASN A 342 24.49 -16.40 -19.37
CA ASN A 342 24.29 -17.76 -18.86
C ASN A 342 24.99 -18.78 -19.79
N ASN A 343 25.73 -19.74 -19.23
CA ASN A 343 26.61 -20.69 -19.95
C ASN A 343 27.71 -20.03 -20.80
N ALA A 344 28.24 -18.88 -20.38
CA ALA A 344 29.33 -18.21 -21.07
C ALA A 344 30.59 -19.09 -21.12
N PHE A 345 31.11 -19.31 -22.33
CA PHE A 345 32.45 -19.87 -22.53
C PHE A 345 33.48 -18.75 -22.30
N GLY A 346 34.39 -18.92 -21.34
CA GLY A 346 35.45 -17.94 -21.05
C GLY A 346 35.12 -16.86 -20.02
N TYR A 347 34.12 -17.08 -19.14
CA TYR A 347 33.91 -16.22 -17.96
C TYR A 347 35.14 -16.27 -17.04
N LYS A 348 35.70 -15.10 -16.71
CA LYS A 348 36.77 -15.00 -15.71
C LYS A 348 36.15 -14.91 -14.32
N ASN A 349 36.41 -15.91 -13.47
CA ASN A 349 35.87 -15.96 -12.12
C ASN A 349 36.73 -15.11 -11.16
N PRO A 350 36.20 -14.04 -10.53
CA PRO A 350 36.94 -13.19 -9.59
C PRO A 350 37.41 -13.88 -8.31
N HIS A 351 37.02 -15.14 -8.06
CA HIS A 351 37.59 -15.94 -6.96
C HIS A 351 38.91 -16.62 -7.32
N ASN A 352 39.16 -16.83 -8.61
CA ASN A 352 40.40 -17.42 -9.13
C ASN A 352 41.41 -16.31 -9.49
N ASP A 353 40.90 -15.19 -9.99
CA ASP A 353 41.69 -13.99 -10.27
C ASP A 353 41.32 -12.91 -9.25
N THR A 354 42.29 -12.33 -8.52
CA THR A 354 42.06 -11.22 -7.57
C THR A 354 41.25 -10.07 -8.19
N PHE A 355 41.30 -9.95 -9.52
CA PHE A 355 40.43 -9.12 -10.34
C PHE A 355 40.18 -9.78 -11.71
N ALA A 356 38.92 -10.02 -12.05
CA ALA A 356 38.55 -10.56 -13.36
C ALA A 356 38.47 -9.44 -14.41
N ASP A 357 39.57 -9.25 -15.15
CA ASP A 357 39.66 -8.28 -16.25
C ASP A 357 38.87 -8.76 -17.48
N GLN A 358 37.61 -8.36 -17.53
CA GLN A 358 36.67 -8.70 -18.59
C GLN A 358 35.59 -7.62 -18.73
N LYS A 359 34.86 -7.62 -19.85
CA LYS A 359 33.72 -6.70 -20.04
C LYS A 359 32.53 -7.13 -19.19
N TYR A 360 32.01 -6.17 -18.42
CA TYR A 360 30.73 -6.29 -17.70
C TYR A 360 29.61 -5.47 -18.36
N LEU A 361 29.96 -4.51 -19.22
CA LEU A 361 29.07 -3.74 -20.08
C LEU A 361 29.73 -3.59 -21.46
N GLU A 362 28.92 -3.46 -22.52
CA GLU A 362 29.44 -3.23 -23.88
C GLU A 362 29.95 -1.79 -24.10
N GLU A 363 29.47 -0.84 -23.29
CA GLU A 363 29.93 0.55 -23.24
C GLU A 363 30.46 0.88 -21.83
N ASP A 364 31.47 1.75 -21.71
CA ASP A 364 31.93 2.26 -20.42
C ASP A 364 30.93 3.29 -19.88
N LEU A 365 29.98 2.82 -19.06
CA LEU A 365 29.00 3.67 -18.38
C LEU A 365 29.35 3.81 -16.91
N ARG A 366 29.33 5.06 -16.42
CA ARG A 366 29.61 5.40 -15.02
C ARG A 366 28.37 6.04 -14.40
N PHE A 367 27.74 5.30 -13.48
CA PHE A 367 26.52 5.74 -12.80
C PHE A 367 26.77 6.12 -11.34
N TYR A 368 27.64 5.37 -10.65
CA TYR A 368 27.92 5.60 -9.25
C TYR A 368 29.04 6.61 -9.07
N ASN A 369 28.65 7.84 -8.71
CA ASN A 369 29.56 8.92 -8.37
C ASN A 369 29.62 9.09 -6.86
N SER A 370 30.56 8.39 -6.22
CA SER A 370 30.83 8.51 -4.79
C SER A 370 31.23 9.95 -4.42
N LYS A 371 30.73 10.44 -3.29
CA LYS A 371 31.10 11.75 -2.72
C LYS A 371 32.36 11.68 -1.85
N GLU A 372 32.92 10.48 -1.67
CA GLU A 372 34.06 10.21 -0.80
C GLU A 372 33.83 10.71 0.64
N ILE A 373 32.60 10.57 1.16
CA ILE A 373 32.25 10.95 2.54
C ILE A 373 31.94 9.73 3.40
N GLY A 374 32.30 9.80 4.68
CA GLY A 374 32.12 8.68 5.61
C GLY A 374 32.72 7.39 5.06
N PHE A 375 31.94 6.30 5.11
CA PHE A 375 32.38 4.98 4.67
C PHE A 375 32.56 4.85 3.14
N GLU A 376 32.06 5.79 2.34
CA GLU A 376 32.31 5.78 0.90
C GLU A 376 33.80 5.90 0.55
N LYS A 377 34.60 6.55 1.41
CA LYS A 377 36.07 6.60 1.27
C LYS A 377 36.66 5.19 1.27
N THR A 378 36.22 4.37 2.21
CA THR A 378 36.66 2.98 2.36
C THR A 378 36.24 2.15 1.16
N LEU A 379 34.98 2.26 0.72
CA LEU A 379 34.50 1.57 -0.47
C LEU A 379 35.30 1.96 -1.72
N ASN A 380 35.57 3.24 -1.92
CA ASN A 380 36.39 3.71 -3.02
C ASN A 380 37.83 3.20 -2.94
N ALA A 381 38.42 3.16 -1.74
CA ALA A 381 39.76 2.61 -1.54
C ALA A 381 39.82 1.12 -1.91
N TRP A 382 38.83 0.33 -1.48
CA TRP A 382 38.74 -1.08 -1.84
C TRP A 382 38.62 -1.28 -3.35
N VAL A 383 37.73 -0.53 -4.02
CA VAL A 383 37.60 -0.60 -5.49
C VAL A 383 38.89 -0.17 -6.19
N LYS A 384 39.58 0.86 -5.68
CA LYS A 384 40.88 1.30 -6.22
C LYS A 384 41.95 0.20 -6.07
N ILE A 385 42.02 -0.48 -4.92
CA ILE A 385 42.98 -1.57 -4.67
C ILE A 385 42.69 -2.76 -5.59
N ILE A 386 41.42 -3.19 -5.66
CA ILE A 386 40.96 -4.28 -6.53
C ILE A 386 41.25 -3.98 -8.00
N LYS A 387 41.15 -2.71 -8.42
CA LYS A 387 41.47 -2.29 -9.79
C LYS A 387 42.96 -2.03 -10.03
N LYS A 388 43.77 -1.72 -9.01
CA LYS A 388 45.21 -1.44 -9.13
C LYS A 388 46.09 -2.69 -9.18
N SER A 389 45.63 -3.83 -8.67
CA SER A 389 46.27 -5.12 -8.93
C SER A 389 46.38 -5.48 -10.42
N LYS A 390 45.77 -4.67 -11.30
CA LYS A 390 45.90 -4.62 -12.76
C LYS A 390 47.25 -4.14 -13.29
N GLU A 391 48.00 -3.32 -12.55
CA GLU A 391 49.22 -2.65 -13.06
C GLU A 391 50.52 -3.29 -12.55
N SER A 392 50.42 -4.27 -11.64
CA SER A 392 51.57 -4.92 -10.98
C SER A 392 51.74 -6.40 -11.35
N GLN A 393 50.92 -6.88 -12.29
CA GLN A 393 51.03 -8.15 -13.01
C GLN A 393 51.09 -7.82 -14.51
#